data_AF-A0A1I5FPT7-F1
#
_entry.id   AF-A0A1I5FPT7-F1
#
_cell.length_a   1.000
_cell.length_b   1.000
_cell.length_c   1.000
_cell.angle_alpha   90.00
_cell.angle_beta   90.00
_cell.angle_gamma   90.00
#
_symmetry.space_group_name_H-M   'P 1'
#
loop_
_entity.id
_entity.type
_entity.pdbx_description
1 polymer ?
#
loop_
_entity_poly.entity_id
_entity_poly.type
_entity_poly.pdbx_seq_one_letter_code
_entity_poly.pdbx_strand_id
1 'polypeptide(L)'
;MADQADDVELMRRIAEALEAGDELSAEQRRVTAAALRQALTLPPTTFAERDALIVECRRRFFPSRTDHDAAQEIAVTWRRYAATGWLRERAAETCPPRSVGTLRGALWEIMRILPRVLSVRQIRRIVGHLK
;
A
#
# COMPACT_ATOMS: atom_id res chain seq x y z
N MET A 1 15.90 12.68 14.09
CA MET A 1 15.88 12.33 12.66
C MET A 1 16.98 11.35 12.25
N ALA A 2 18.13 11.29 12.95
CA ALA A 2 19.15 10.25 12.74
C ALA A 2 18.70 8.85 13.21
N ASP A 3 18.01 8.80 14.35
CA ASP A 3 17.54 7.58 15.04
C ASP A 3 16.73 6.60 14.16
N GLN A 4 15.85 7.14 13.31
CA GLN A 4 14.95 6.32 12.50
C GLN A 4 15.64 5.71 11.26
N ALA A 5 16.74 6.30 10.79
CA ALA A 5 17.50 5.76 9.66
C ALA A 5 18.43 4.63 10.12
N ASP A 6 19.02 4.78 11.31
CA ASP A 6 19.87 3.77 11.94
C ASP A 6 19.07 2.51 12.30
N ASP A 7 17.84 2.67 12.80
CA ASP A 7 16.92 1.56 13.07
C ASP A 7 16.55 0.78 11.81
N VAL A 8 16.33 1.45 10.69
CA VAL A 8 15.97 0.79 9.42
C VAL A 8 17.14 -0.02 8.87
N GLU A 9 18.35 0.53 8.94
CA GLU A 9 19.56 -0.16 8.48
C GLU A 9 19.91 -1.36 9.38
N LEU A 10 19.73 -1.21 10.69
CA LEU A 10 19.88 -2.32 11.64
C LEU A 10 18.89 -3.45 11.34
N MET A 11 17.64 -3.12 11.04
CA MET A 11 16.60 -4.10 10.71
C MET A 11 16.85 -4.80 9.38
N ARG A 12 17.40 -4.09 8.38
CA ARG A 12 17.83 -4.68 7.11
C ARG A 12 18.92 -5.73 7.31
N ARG A 13 19.95 -5.41 8.12
CA ARG A 13 21.04 -6.35 8.43
C ARG A 13 20.57 -7.58 9.21
N ILE A 14 19.58 -7.43 10.09
CA ILE A 14 18.97 -8.55 10.81
C ILE A 14 18.21 -9.47 9.85
N ALA A 15 17.48 -8.90 8.88
CA ALA A 15 16.75 -9.68 7.88
C ALA A 15 17.71 -10.50 6.99
N GLU A 16 18.79 -9.89 6.50
CA GLU A 16 19.81 -10.56 5.70
C GLU A 16 20.46 -11.75 6.46
N ALA A 17 20.76 -11.56 7.75
CA ALA A 17 21.31 -12.63 8.59
C ALA A 17 20.31 -13.80 8.79
N LEU A 18 19.02 -13.49 8.97
CA LEU A 18 17.97 -14.52 9.08
C LEU A 18 17.79 -15.29 7.77
N GLU A 19 17.86 -14.63 6.61
CA GLU A 19 17.78 -15.28 5.29
C GLU A 19 18.99 -16.18 5.01
N ALA A 20 20.18 -15.78 5.47
CA ALA A 20 21.40 -16.59 5.38
C ALA A 20 21.42 -17.79 6.34
N GLY A 21 20.49 -17.84 7.31
CA GLY A 21 20.45 -18.88 8.35
C GLY A 21 21.43 -18.64 9.50
N ASP A 22 21.95 -17.42 9.64
CA ASP A 22 22.89 -17.06 10.70
C ASP A 22 22.20 -16.96 12.06
N GLU A 23 22.97 -17.26 13.12
CA GLU A 23 22.49 -17.04 14.48
C GLU A 23 22.46 -15.55 14.82
N LEU A 24 21.30 -15.06 15.26
CA LEU A 24 21.17 -13.70 15.76
C LEU A 24 21.84 -13.55 17.14
N SER A 25 22.65 -12.51 17.29
CA SER A 25 23.19 -12.09 18.59
C SER A 25 22.07 -11.76 19.60
N ALA A 26 22.42 -11.72 20.89
CA ALA A 26 21.47 -11.35 21.94
C ALA A 26 20.84 -9.96 21.72
N GLU A 27 21.58 -9.02 21.13
CA GLU A 27 21.07 -7.68 20.81
C GLU A 27 20.08 -7.71 19.65
N GLN A 28 20.45 -8.35 18.54
CA GLN A 28 19.58 -8.50 17.39
C GLN A 28 18.29 -9.24 17.74
N ARG A 29 18.35 -10.26 18.61
CA ARG A 29 17.17 -10.96 19.12
C ARG A 29 16.24 -10.03 19.90
N ARG A 30 16.77 -9.12 20.73
CA ARG A 30 15.96 -8.14 21.48
C ARG A 30 15.27 -7.15 20.54
N VAL A 31 16.01 -6.60 19.57
CA VAL A 31 15.48 -5.67 18.56
C VAL A 31 14.39 -6.34 17.71
N THR A 32 14.67 -7.54 17.20
CA THR A 32 13.71 -8.35 16.42
C THR A 32 12.44 -8.64 17.23
N ALA A 33 12.58 -9.06 18.50
CA ALA A 33 11.44 -9.35 19.36
C ALA A 33 10.60 -8.10 19.66
N ALA A 34 11.22 -6.94 19.84
CA ALA A 34 10.49 -5.68 20.02
C ALA A 34 9.69 -5.31 18.76
N ALA A 35 10.32 -5.42 17.59
CA ALA A 35 9.67 -5.13 16.31
C ALA A 35 8.54 -6.11 15.99
N LEU A 36 8.72 -7.41 16.24
CA LEU A 36 7.66 -8.41 16.07
C LEU A 36 6.48 -8.16 17.00
N ARG A 37 6.71 -7.81 18.28
CA ARG A 37 5.62 -7.43 19.21
C ARG A 37 4.87 -6.20 18.71
N GLN A 38 5.59 -5.22 18.14
CA GLN A 38 4.95 -4.06 17.54
C GLN A 38 4.14 -4.46 16.29
N ALA A 39 4.70 -5.30 15.42
CA ALA A 39 4.01 -5.78 14.21
C ALA A 39 2.76 -6.60 14.52
N LEU A 40 2.78 -7.39 15.61
CA LEU A 40 1.63 -8.18 16.07
C LEU A 40 0.55 -7.34 16.75
N THR A 41 0.88 -6.15 17.26
CA THR A 41 -0.10 -5.19 17.82
C THR A 41 -0.65 -4.25 16.77
N LEU A 42 0.03 -4.10 15.62
CA LEU A 42 -0.57 -3.49 14.45
C LEU A 42 -1.74 -4.39 14.00
N PRO A 43 -2.93 -3.82 13.73
CA PRO A 43 -4.02 -4.61 13.20
C PRO A 43 -3.52 -5.30 11.93
N PRO A 44 -3.78 -6.63 11.75
CA PRO A 44 -3.43 -7.31 10.52
C PRO A 44 -3.98 -6.48 9.38
N THR A 45 -3.14 -6.19 8.39
CA THR A 45 -3.50 -5.33 7.27
C THR A 45 -4.58 -6.03 6.45
N THR A 46 -5.84 -5.92 6.89
CA THR A 46 -7.05 -6.45 6.23
C THR A 46 -7.16 -5.91 4.79
N PHE A 47 -6.32 -4.93 4.45
CA PHE A 47 -6.28 -4.24 3.18
C PHE A 47 -4.86 -4.13 2.60
N ALA A 48 -3.92 -5.02 2.95
CA ALA A 48 -2.57 -5.01 2.34
C ALA A 48 -2.63 -5.10 0.82
N GLU A 49 -3.49 -5.98 0.28
CA GLU A 49 -3.69 -6.11 -1.16
C GLU A 49 -4.23 -4.80 -1.78
N ARG A 50 -5.24 -4.18 -1.17
CA ARG A 50 -5.75 -2.86 -1.58
C ARG A 50 -4.63 -1.80 -1.57
N ASP A 51 -3.82 -1.79 -0.52
CA ASP A 51 -2.77 -0.80 -0.35
C ASP A 51 -1.67 -0.98 -1.40
N ALA A 52 -1.29 -2.22 -1.70
CA ALA A 52 -0.40 -2.54 -2.80
C ALA A 52 -0.96 -2.08 -4.16
N LEU A 53 -2.25 -2.33 -4.44
CA LEU A 53 -2.90 -1.85 -5.66
C LEU A 53 -2.95 -0.32 -5.75
N ILE A 54 -3.12 0.39 -4.63
CA ILE A 54 -3.07 1.86 -4.59
C ILE A 54 -1.64 2.36 -4.89
N VAL A 55 -0.61 1.72 -4.34
CA VAL A 55 0.79 2.04 -4.64
C VAL A 55 1.10 1.80 -6.12
N GLU A 56 0.67 0.67 -6.67
CA GLU A 56 0.86 0.35 -8.09
C GLU A 56 0.12 1.33 -9.00
N CYS A 57 -1.11 1.70 -8.65
CA CYS A 57 -1.87 2.73 -9.34
C CYS A 57 -1.11 4.07 -9.39
N ARG A 58 -0.50 4.49 -8.27
CA ARG A 58 0.37 5.67 -8.24
C ARG A 58 1.59 5.51 -9.15
N ARG A 59 2.29 4.37 -9.08
CA ARG A 59 3.50 4.11 -9.87
C ARG A 59 3.20 4.14 -11.37
N ARG A 60 2.10 3.52 -11.80
CA ARG A 60 1.73 3.38 -13.21
C ARG A 60 1.15 4.64 -13.83
N PHE A 61 0.24 5.34 -13.14
CA PHE A 61 -0.51 6.44 -13.73
C PHE A 61 -0.03 7.83 -13.32
N PHE A 62 0.75 7.93 -12.24
CA PHE A 62 1.24 9.20 -11.70
C PHE A 62 2.75 9.14 -11.33
N PRO A 63 3.64 8.60 -12.19
CA PRO A 63 5.05 8.34 -11.83
C PRO A 63 5.82 9.62 -11.44
N SER A 64 5.59 10.70 -12.18
CA SER A 64 6.29 11.99 -12.03
C SER A 64 5.66 12.94 -11.01
N ARG A 65 4.54 12.56 -10.38
CA ARG A 65 3.85 13.42 -9.42
C ARG A 65 4.39 13.23 -8.01
N THR A 66 4.26 14.29 -7.21
CA THR A 66 4.48 14.20 -5.76
C THR A 66 3.45 13.25 -5.14
N ASP A 67 3.79 12.64 -4.01
CA ASP A 67 2.87 11.73 -3.31
C ASP A 67 1.57 12.45 -2.87
N HIS A 68 1.66 13.76 -2.61
CA HIS A 68 0.50 14.59 -2.32
C HIS A 68 -0.43 14.73 -3.54
N ASP A 69 0.11 15.11 -4.69
CA ASP A 69 -0.72 15.37 -5.88
C ASP A 69 -1.25 14.07 -6.48
N ALA A 70 -0.45 13.01 -6.47
CA ALA A 70 -0.92 11.68 -6.85
C ALA A 70 -2.08 11.23 -5.96
N ALA A 71 -1.98 11.38 -4.64
CA ALA A 71 -3.06 11.01 -3.72
C ALA A 71 -4.34 11.83 -3.97
N GLN A 72 -4.21 13.12 -4.26
CA GLN A 72 -5.35 13.98 -4.60
C GLN A 72 -6.06 13.50 -5.88
N GLU A 73 -5.30 13.27 -6.94
CA GLU A 73 -5.82 12.82 -8.25
C GLU A 73 -6.48 11.44 -8.16
N ILE A 74 -5.85 10.50 -7.46
CA ILE A 74 -6.41 9.18 -7.19
C ILE A 74 -7.74 9.35 -6.44
N ALA A 75 -7.78 10.13 -5.37
CA ALA A 75 -8.99 10.33 -4.58
C ALA A 75 -10.14 10.96 -5.37
N VAL A 76 -9.84 11.94 -6.22
CA VAL A 76 -10.84 12.61 -7.08
C VAL A 76 -11.38 11.64 -8.13
N THR A 77 -10.49 10.91 -8.81
CA THR A 77 -10.88 9.97 -9.84
C THR A 77 -11.66 8.79 -9.25
N TRP A 78 -11.23 8.29 -8.09
CA TRP A 78 -11.94 7.25 -7.36
C TRP A 78 -13.35 7.69 -6.97
N ARG A 79 -13.53 8.87 -6.40
CA ARG A 79 -14.88 9.40 -6.08
C ARG A 79 -15.77 9.47 -7.31
N ARG A 80 -15.26 9.97 -8.43
CA ARG A 80 -16.01 10.06 -9.70
C ARG A 80 -16.40 8.68 -10.22
N TYR A 81 -15.47 7.73 -10.19
CA TYR A 81 -15.70 6.37 -10.64
C TYR A 81 -16.72 5.65 -9.74
N ALA A 82 -16.57 5.76 -8.42
CA ALA A 82 -17.47 5.17 -7.43
C ALA A 82 -18.93 5.65 -7.60
N ALA A 83 -19.12 6.92 -7.94
CA ALA A 83 -20.45 7.50 -8.16
C ALA A 83 -21.12 7.06 -9.47
N THR A 84 -20.36 6.56 -10.45
CA THR A 84 -20.87 6.32 -11.81
C THR A 84 -20.50 4.94 -12.34
N GLY A 85 -19.24 4.75 -12.74
CA GLY A 85 -18.74 3.53 -13.34
C GLY A 85 -18.91 2.31 -12.43
N TRP A 86 -18.57 2.45 -11.15
CA TRP A 86 -18.68 1.36 -10.19
C TRP A 86 -20.10 0.80 -10.06
N LEU A 87 -21.12 1.67 -10.00
CA LEU A 87 -22.51 1.24 -9.86
C LEU A 87 -22.95 0.32 -11.01
N ARG A 88 -22.39 0.52 -12.20
CA ARG A 88 -22.68 -0.27 -13.41
C ARG A 88 -21.81 -1.51 -13.52
N GLU A 89 -20.56 -1.44 -13.04
CA GLU A 89 -19.52 -2.43 -13.31
C GLU A 89 -19.26 -3.37 -12.12
N ARG A 90 -19.83 -3.11 -10.93
CA ARG A 90 -19.60 -3.90 -9.70
C ARG A 90 -20.03 -5.37 -9.78
N ALA A 91 -21.01 -5.67 -10.63
CA ALA A 91 -21.54 -7.02 -10.81
C ALA A 91 -20.76 -7.83 -11.85
N ALA A 92 -19.84 -7.21 -12.58
CA ALA A 92 -18.98 -7.92 -13.50
C ALA A 92 -18.04 -8.86 -12.72
N GLU A 93 -17.85 -10.07 -13.25
CA GLU A 93 -16.94 -11.05 -12.67
C GLU A 93 -15.47 -10.66 -12.90
N THR A 94 -15.19 -10.05 -14.05
CA THR A 94 -13.87 -9.58 -14.47
C THR A 94 -13.89 -8.09 -14.80
N CYS A 95 -12.72 -7.45 -14.81
CA CYS A 95 -12.60 -6.04 -15.17
C CYS A 95 -13.13 -5.82 -16.60
N PRO A 96 -14.05 -4.86 -16.83
CA PRO A 96 -14.58 -4.61 -18.16
C PRO A 96 -13.46 -4.38 -19.20
N PRO A 97 -13.51 -5.01 -20.39
CA PRO A 97 -12.39 -4.97 -21.36
C PRO A 97 -11.92 -3.56 -21.72
N ARG A 98 -12.86 -2.60 -21.80
CA ARG A 98 -12.57 -1.18 -22.07
C ARG A 98 -11.79 -0.45 -20.97
N SER A 99 -11.76 -1.00 -19.76
CA SER A 99 -11.14 -0.40 -18.57
C SER A 99 -9.79 -1.05 -18.25
N VAL A 100 -9.48 -2.22 -18.82
CA VAL A 100 -8.23 -2.96 -18.58
C VAL A 100 -7.02 -2.10 -18.91
N GLY A 101 -6.04 -2.07 -18.02
CA GLY A 101 -4.81 -1.28 -18.16
C GLY A 101 -4.97 0.23 -18.01
N THR A 102 -6.19 0.71 -17.77
CA THR A 102 -6.48 2.13 -17.50
C THR A 102 -6.60 2.40 -16.00
N LEU A 103 -6.57 3.67 -15.62
CA LEU A 103 -6.81 4.09 -14.23
C LEU A 103 -8.19 3.62 -13.72
N ARG A 104 -9.21 3.57 -14.58
CA ARG A 104 -10.53 3.03 -14.18
C ARG A 104 -10.49 1.54 -13.88
N GLY A 105 -9.71 0.77 -14.64
CA GLY A 105 -9.52 -0.66 -14.39
C GLY A 105 -8.83 -0.90 -13.05
N ALA A 106 -7.76 -0.16 -12.77
CA ALA A 106 -7.09 -0.22 -11.47
C ALA A 106 -8.05 0.14 -10.31
N LEU A 107 -8.88 1.17 -10.48
CA LEU A 107 -9.90 1.52 -9.48
C LEU A 107 -10.99 0.45 -9.33
N TRP A 108 -11.36 -0.25 -10.40
CA TRP A 108 -12.29 -1.38 -10.33
C TRP A 108 -11.72 -2.51 -9.47
N GLU A 109 -10.45 -2.87 -9.66
CA GLU A 109 -9.76 -3.90 -8.85
C GLU A 109 -9.72 -3.50 -7.37
N ILE A 110 -9.34 -2.26 -7.07
CA ILE A 110 -9.31 -1.74 -5.70
C ILE A 110 -10.71 -1.79 -5.06
N MET A 111 -11.75 -1.42 -5.81
CA MET A 111 -13.13 -1.37 -5.29
C MET A 111 -13.77 -2.74 -5.10
N ARG A 112 -13.28 -3.79 -5.78
CA ARG A 112 -13.69 -5.17 -5.55
C ARG A 112 -13.28 -5.66 -4.15
N ILE A 113 -12.12 -5.22 -3.67
CA ILE A 113 -11.64 -5.53 -2.31
C ILE A 113 -12.36 -4.66 -1.28
N LEU A 114 -12.44 -3.36 -1.54
CA LEU A 114 -13.08 -2.41 -0.64
C LEU A 114 -14.00 -1.46 -1.42
N PRO A 115 -15.33 -1.66 -1.41
CA PRO A 115 -16.29 -0.82 -2.11
C PRO A 115 -16.56 0.51 -1.38
N ARG A 116 -15.53 1.09 -0.75
CA ARG A 116 -15.56 2.37 -0.04
C ARG A 116 -14.37 3.22 -0.49
N VAL A 117 -14.67 4.46 -0.85
CA VAL A 117 -13.65 5.43 -1.25
C VAL A 117 -12.86 5.90 -0.03
N LEU A 118 -11.53 5.91 -0.17
CA LEU A 118 -10.64 6.43 0.87
C LEU A 118 -10.48 7.95 0.78
N SER A 119 -10.21 8.56 1.93
CA SER A 119 -9.82 9.98 1.97
C SER A 119 -8.44 10.22 1.37
N VAL A 120 -8.19 11.43 0.87
CA VAL A 120 -6.87 11.85 0.36
C VAL A 120 -5.77 11.59 1.39
N ARG A 121 -6.05 11.89 2.67
CA ARG A 121 -5.12 11.66 3.79
C ARG A 121 -4.74 10.18 3.92
N GLN A 122 -5.69 9.27 3.77
CA GLN A 122 -5.43 7.83 3.84
C GLN A 122 -4.62 7.36 2.63
N ILE A 123 -5.00 7.78 1.42
CA ILE A 123 -4.27 7.43 0.19
C ILE A 123 -2.83 7.95 0.27
N ARG A 124 -2.62 9.19 0.72
CA ARG A 124 -1.30 9.77 0.94
C ARG A 124 -0.46 8.95 1.92
N ARG A 125 -1.07 8.47 3.01
CA ARG A 125 -0.39 7.59 3.96
C ARG A 125 0.06 6.30 3.28
N ILE A 126 -0.82 5.68 2.49
CA ILE A 126 -0.53 4.43 1.79
C ILE A 126 0.64 4.61 0.80
N VAL A 127 0.54 5.58 -0.11
CA VAL A 127 1.58 5.81 -1.13
C VAL A 127 2.90 6.35 -0.55
N GLY A 128 2.84 7.00 0.62
CA GLY A 128 4.01 7.57 1.28
C GLY A 128 4.78 6.58 2.18
N HIS A 129 4.11 5.58 2.76
CA HIS A 129 4.71 4.62 3.69
C HIS A 129 5.17 3.31 3.05
N LEU A 130 4.56 2.88 1.94
CA LEU A 130 4.87 1.60 1.28
C LEU A 130 5.78 1.79 0.04
N LYS A 131 6.87 2.53 0.20
CA LYS A 131 7.79 2.84 -0.91
C LYS A 131 8.59 1.62 -1.35
#